data_AF-A0A3F2TZB1-F1
#
_entry.id   AF-A0A3F2TZB1-F1
#
_cell.length_a   1.000
_cell.length_b   1.000
_cell.length_c   1.000
_cell.angle_alpha   90.00
_cell.angle_beta   90.00
_cell.angle_gamma   90.00
#
_symmetry.space_group_name_H-M   'P 1'
#
loop_
_entity.id
_entity.type
_entity.pdbx_description
1 polymer ?
#
loop_
_entity_poly.entity_id
_entity_poly.type
_entity_poly.pdbx_seq_one_letter_code
_entity_poly.pdbx_strand_id
1 'polypeptide(L)'
;MAREDLHFRLRIPQDLKQRIEAHADLNERSMTAEIVSRLYESVNDDSRARIVSADLDRAKKQIAEQEEELTVLRAARENFAEITRQNQEVIRLKDEMISLQEETKQAMRENIATLQKFLLSIFDALDRAAEGDDHGLNRLVDLHKKSPARDDPFLQEVRRTLAEEPPK
;
A
#
# COMPACT_ATOMS: atom_id res chain seq x y z
N MET A 1 41.88 -57.77 -17.36
CA MET A 1 40.80 -57.71 -18.36
C MET A 1 41.42 -57.28 -19.69
N ALA A 2 41.87 -58.25 -20.48
CA ALA A 2 42.44 -58.00 -21.80
C ALA A 2 41.27 -57.81 -22.78
N ARG A 3 41.03 -56.56 -23.19
CA ARG A 3 40.11 -56.26 -24.30
C ARG A 3 40.90 -56.44 -25.59
N GLU A 4 40.35 -57.22 -26.51
CA GLU A 4 40.82 -57.30 -27.88
C GLU A 4 40.70 -55.91 -28.52
N ASP A 5 41.82 -55.23 -28.76
CA ASP A 5 41.82 -53.99 -29.51
C ASP A 5 41.43 -54.29 -30.96
N LEU A 6 40.24 -53.82 -31.37
CA LEU A 6 39.75 -54.02 -32.73
C LEU A 6 40.59 -53.19 -33.72
N HIS A 7 41.21 -53.85 -34.69
CA HIS A 7 42.03 -53.17 -35.70
C HIS A 7 41.18 -52.82 -36.93
N PHE A 8 40.97 -51.53 -37.15
CA PHE A 8 40.23 -51.03 -38.31
C PHE A 8 41.18 -50.55 -39.41
N ARG A 9 40.91 -50.95 -40.66
CA ARG A 9 41.54 -50.36 -41.84
C ARG A 9 40.67 -49.24 -42.38
N LEU A 10 40.98 -48.01 -42.00
CA LEU A 10 40.26 -46.82 -42.45
C LEU A 10 40.69 -46.44 -43.88
N ARG A 11 39.71 -46.20 -44.75
CA ARG A 11 39.93 -45.55 -46.05
C ARG A 11 39.54 -44.10 -45.89
N ILE A 12 40.52 -43.22 -45.86
CA ILE A 12 40.32 -41.77 -45.72
C ILE A 12 40.91 -41.03 -46.91
N PRO A 13 40.33 -39.88 -47.29
CA PRO A 13 40.90 -38.98 -48.28
C PRO A 13 42.34 -38.58 -47.93
N GLN A 14 43.17 -38.37 -48.96
CA GLN A 14 44.60 -38.11 -48.77
C GLN A 14 44.88 -36.75 -48.10
N ASP A 15 44.08 -35.75 -48.41
CA ASP A 15 44.11 -34.44 -47.76
C ASP A 15 43.78 -34.54 -46.26
N LEU A 16 42.79 -35.35 -45.90
CA LEU A 16 42.42 -35.57 -44.50
C LEU A 16 43.55 -36.29 -43.75
N LYS A 17 44.18 -37.28 -44.37
CA LYS A 17 45.33 -37.98 -43.79
C LYS A 17 46.48 -37.02 -43.48
N GLN A 18 46.85 -36.16 -44.45
CA GLN A 18 47.93 -35.18 -44.27
C GLN A 18 47.63 -34.20 -43.12
N ARG A 19 46.37 -33.76 -43.00
CA ARG A 19 45.96 -32.89 -41.89
C ARG A 19 46.09 -33.59 -40.54
N ILE A 20 45.69 -34.86 -40.46
CA ILE A 20 45.82 -35.65 -39.21
C ILE A 20 47.29 -35.85 -38.85
N GLU A 21 48.16 -36.16 -39.82
CA GLU A 21 49.61 -36.28 -39.60
C GLU A 21 50.18 -34.97 -39.04
N ALA A 22 49.90 -33.83 -39.68
CA ALA A 22 50.38 -32.53 -39.21
C ALA A 22 49.90 -32.20 -37.78
N HIS A 23 48.65 -32.53 -37.46
CA HIS A 23 48.12 -32.32 -36.12
C HIS A 23 48.70 -33.28 -35.08
N ALA A 24 48.97 -34.53 -35.45
CA ALA A 24 49.61 -35.49 -34.58
C ALA A 24 51.02 -35.04 -34.20
N ASP A 25 51.78 -34.54 -35.19
CA ASP A 25 53.12 -33.98 -34.98
C ASP A 25 53.07 -32.74 -34.07
N LEU A 26 52.14 -31.81 -34.34
CA LEU A 26 51.95 -30.60 -33.52
C LEU A 26 51.58 -30.90 -32.06
N ASN A 27 50.81 -31.96 -31.83
CA ASN A 27 50.34 -32.36 -30.51
C ASN A 27 51.28 -33.35 -29.81
N GLU A 28 52.43 -33.69 -30.42
CA GLU A 28 53.40 -34.67 -29.93
C GLU A 28 52.77 -36.06 -29.66
N ARG A 29 51.86 -36.49 -30.55
CA ARG A 29 51.12 -37.75 -30.45
C ARG A 29 51.33 -38.60 -31.69
N SER A 30 51.13 -39.91 -31.56
CA SER A 30 51.05 -40.77 -32.75
C SER A 30 49.76 -40.46 -33.52
N MET A 31 49.78 -40.67 -34.85
CA MET A 31 48.59 -40.54 -35.69
C MET A 31 47.38 -41.28 -35.11
N THR A 32 47.57 -42.52 -34.64
CA THR A 32 46.50 -43.32 -34.03
C THR A 32 45.97 -42.67 -32.76
N ALA A 33 46.85 -42.16 -31.89
CA ALA A 33 46.45 -41.48 -30.66
C ALA A 33 45.68 -40.17 -30.94
N GLU A 34 46.09 -39.42 -31.96
CA GLU A 34 45.38 -38.21 -32.41
C GLU A 34 43.98 -38.54 -32.96
N ILE A 35 43.88 -39.57 -33.80
CA ILE A 35 42.58 -40.04 -34.33
C ILE A 35 41.65 -40.46 -33.19
N VAL A 36 42.14 -41.25 -32.23
CA VAL A 36 41.36 -41.68 -31.08
C VAL A 36 40.95 -40.50 -30.20
N SER A 37 41.85 -39.55 -29.93
CA SER A 37 41.54 -38.33 -29.16
C SER A 37 40.40 -37.55 -29.81
N ARG A 38 40.49 -37.27 -31.11
CA ARG A 38 39.45 -36.53 -31.83
C ARG A 38 38.13 -37.27 -31.90
N LEU A 39 38.15 -38.58 -32.09
CA LEU A 39 36.93 -39.39 -32.06
C LEU A 39 36.28 -39.32 -30.68
N TYR A 40 37.08 -39.44 -29.61
CA TYR A 40 36.60 -39.35 -28.23
C TYR A 40 36.02 -37.96 -27.93
N GLU A 41 36.68 -36.90 -28.37
CA GLU A 41 36.20 -35.52 -28.26
C GLU A 41 34.91 -35.32 -29.05
N SER A 42 34.82 -35.77 -30.30
CA SER A 42 33.63 -35.57 -31.14
C SER A 42 32.37 -36.24 -30.57
N VAL A 43 32.52 -37.42 -29.98
CA VAL A 43 31.42 -38.16 -29.34
C VAL A 43 31.01 -37.48 -28.02
N ASN A 44 31.99 -36.95 -27.28
CA ASN A 44 31.72 -36.25 -26.01
C ASN A 44 31.16 -34.84 -26.22
N ASP A 45 31.60 -34.11 -27.24
CA ASP A 45 31.11 -32.76 -27.54
C ASP A 45 29.65 -32.77 -27.98
N ASP A 46 29.23 -33.76 -28.77
CA ASP A 46 27.81 -33.89 -29.15
C ASP A 46 26.94 -34.21 -27.92
N SER A 47 27.49 -34.96 -26.96
CA SER A 47 26.84 -35.24 -25.67
C SER A 47 26.78 -33.99 -24.78
N ARG A 48 27.87 -33.23 -24.69
CA ARG A 48 27.95 -31.98 -23.89
C ARG A 48 27.06 -30.89 -24.47
N ALA A 49 27.03 -30.71 -25.79
CA ALA A 49 26.19 -29.74 -26.45
C ALA A 49 24.70 -29.98 -26.16
N ARG A 50 24.26 -31.25 -26.18
CA ARG A 50 22.88 -31.64 -25.85
C ARG A 50 22.52 -31.42 -24.38
N ILE A 51 23.46 -31.67 -23.47
CA ILE A 51 23.25 -31.42 -22.03
C ILE A 51 23.13 -29.91 -21.78
N VAL A 52 24.06 -29.12 -22.32
CA VAL A 52 24.06 -27.66 -22.17
C VAL A 52 22.81 -27.03 -22.78
N SER A 53 22.34 -27.50 -23.94
CA SER A 53 21.10 -26.99 -24.52
C SER A 53 19.89 -27.29 -23.64
N ALA A 54 19.81 -28.50 -23.08
CA ALA A 54 18.71 -28.89 -22.20
C ALA A 54 18.71 -28.08 -20.89
N ASP A 55 19.89 -27.83 -20.31
CA ASP A 55 20.01 -27.02 -19.10
C ASP A 55 19.73 -25.54 -19.38
N LEU A 56 20.13 -25.04 -20.55
CA LEU A 56 19.80 -23.68 -21.00
C LEU A 56 18.27 -23.49 -21.14
N ASP A 57 17.57 -24.47 -21.72
CA ASP A 57 16.12 -24.41 -21.88
C ASP A 57 15.39 -24.48 -20.52
N ARG A 58 15.88 -25.29 -19.59
CA ARG A 58 15.37 -25.32 -18.20
C ARG A 58 15.59 -23.98 -17.50
N ALA A 59 16.79 -23.40 -17.61
CA ALA A 59 17.11 -22.11 -17.00
C ALA A 59 16.23 -20.99 -17.57
N LYS A 60 16.02 -20.96 -18.90
CA LYS A 60 15.10 -20.01 -19.53
C LYS A 60 13.67 -20.15 -19.01
N LYS A 61 13.20 -21.38 -18.86
CA LYS A 61 11.86 -21.64 -18.31
C LYS A 61 11.75 -21.14 -16.87
N GLN A 62 12.75 -21.42 -16.03
CA GLN A 62 12.78 -20.93 -14.64
C GLN A 62 12.82 -19.41 -14.57
N ILE A 63 13.58 -18.75 -15.44
CA ILE A 63 13.61 -17.28 -15.51
C ILE A 63 12.23 -16.73 -15.88
N ALA A 64 11.56 -17.30 -16.87
CA ALA A 64 10.22 -16.87 -17.26
C ALA A 64 9.20 -17.03 -16.12
N GLU A 65 9.24 -18.15 -15.40
CA GLU A 65 8.40 -18.40 -14.22
C GLU A 65 8.67 -17.37 -13.11
N GLN A 66 9.95 -17.04 -12.84
CA GLN A 66 10.33 -16.04 -11.85
C GLN A 66 9.93 -14.61 -12.26
N GLU A 67 10.00 -14.27 -13.55
CA GLU A 67 9.57 -12.97 -14.05
C GLU A 67 8.05 -12.78 -13.90
N GLU A 68 7.27 -13.83 -14.10
CA GLU A 68 5.83 -13.82 -13.84
C GLU A 68 5.54 -13.61 -12.34
N GLU A 69 6.23 -14.34 -11.47
CA GLU A 69 6.11 -14.18 -10.02
C GLU A 69 6.50 -12.77 -9.55
N LEU A 70 7.60 -12.22 -10.08
CA LEU A 70 8.04 -10.86 -9.79
C LEU A 70 7.02 -9.81 -10.26
N THR A 71 6.31 -10.07 -11.35
CA THR A 71 5.26 -9.17 -11.84
C THR A 71 4.09 -9.12 -10.87
N VAL A 72 3.65 -10.27 -10.36
CA VAL A 72 2.61 -10.35 -9.33
C VAL A 72 3.04 -9.65 -8.05
N LEU A 73 4.28 -9.89 -7.59
CA LEU A 73 4.82 -9.25 -6.39
C LEU A 73 4.96 -7.73 -6.53
N ARG A 74 5.32 -7.23 -7.72
CA ARG A 74 5.37 -5.79 -8.00
C ARG A 74 3.99 -5.16 -7.91
N ALA A 75 2.98 -5.76 -8.54
CA ALA A 75 1.60 -5.29 -8.44
C ALA A 75 1.09 -5.30 -6.99
N ALA A 76 1.37 -6.36 -6.24
CA ALA A 76 1.02 -6.42 -4.82
C ALA A 76 1.68 -5.31 -4.01
N ARG A 77 2.97 -5.04 -4.25
CA ARG A 77 3.72 -3.96 -3.59
C ARG A 77 3.13 -2.58 -3.88
N GLU A 78 2.72 -2.33 -5.11
CA GLU A 78 2.05 -1.07 -5.50
C GLU A 78 0.72 -0.90 -4.76
N ASN A 79 -0.11 -1.94 -4.74
CA ASN A 79 -1.37 -1.94 -3.99
C ASN A 79 -1.14 -1.67 -2.49
N PHE A 80 -0.13 -2.30 -1.88
CA PHE A 80 0.23 -2.03 -0.49
C PHE A 80 0.66 -0.58 -0.25
N ALA A 81 1.41 0.00 -1.18
CA ALA A 81 1.81 1.41 -1.09
C ALA A 81 0.60 2.35 -1.17
N GLU A 82 -0.37 2.04 -2.02
CA GLU A 82 -1.63 2.80 -2.12
C GLU A 82 -2.46 2.70 -0.83
N ILE A 83 -2.67 1.49 -0.31
CA ILE A 83 -3.37 1.26 0.96
C ILE A 83 -2.70 2.04 2.09
N THR A 84 -1.36 2.09 2.12
CA THR A 84 -0.62 2.83 3.13
C THR A 84 -0.89 4.33 3.05
N ARG A 85 -0.95 4.91 1.84
CA ARG A 85 -1.31 6.32 1.65
C ARG A 85 -2.73 6.62 2.09
N GLN A 86 -3.69 5.77 1.71
CA GLN A 86 -5.08 5.92 2.12
C GLN A 86 -5.24 5.86 3.65
N ASN A 87 -4.53 4.94 4.30
CA ASN A 87 -4.55 4.86 5.76
C ASN A 87 -3.97 6.10 6.44
N GLN A 88 -2.92 6.72 5.88
CA GLN A 88 -2.39 7.98 6.38
C GLN A 88 -3.40 9.12 6.27
N GLU A 89 -4.16 9.18 5.17
CA GLU A 89 -5.23 10.17 5.00
C GLU A 89 -6.37 9.95 6.00
N VAL A 90 -6.78 8.70 6.23
CA VAL A 90 -7.79 8.36 7.25
C VAL A 90 -7.33 8.79 8.65
N ILE A 91 -6.05 8.58 8.98
CA ILE A 91 -5.49 9.04 10.26
C ILE A 91 -5.59 10.56 10.37
N ARG A 92 -5.20 11.30 9.33
CA ARG A 92 -5.30 12.76 9.32
C ARG A 92 -6.73 13.25 9.52
N LEU A 93 -7.68 12.69 8.77
CA LEU A 93 -9.10 13.05 8.88
C LEU A 93 -9.66 12.71 10.26
N LYS A 94 -9.20 11.62 10.87
CA LYS A 94 -9.58 11.25 12.22
C LYS A 94 -9.07 12.26 13.25
N ASP A 95 -7.84 12.73 13.11
CA ASP A 95 -7.27 13.76 13.99
C ASP A 95 -7.99 15.11 13.84
N GLU A 96 -8.34 15.50 12.61
CA GLU A 96 -9.18 16.68 12.34
C GLU A 96 -10.57 16.55 12.99
N MET A 97 -11.20 15.38 12.88
CA MET A 97 -12.49 15.10 13.51
C MET A 97 -12.40 15.19 15.05
N ILE A 98 -11.31 14.69 15.65
CA ILE A 98 -11.07 14.79 17.08
C ILE A 98 -10.95 16.26 17.51
N SER A 99 -10.21 17.08 16.75
CA SER A 99 -10.09 18.52 17.03
C SER A 99 -11.46 19.22 17.01
N LEU A 100 -12.25 18.98 15.97
CA LEU A 100 -13.60 19.55 15.84
C LEU A 100 -14.53 19.09 16.97
N GLN A 101 -14.41 17.83 17.41
CA GLN A 101 -15.17 17.35 18.56
C GLN A 101 -14.78 18.04 19.87
N GLU A 102 -13.50 18.34 20.08
CA GLU A 102 -13.07 19.07 21.27
C GLU A 102 -13.48 20.54 21.23
N GLU A 103 -13.39 21.19 20.07
CA GLU A 103 -13.88 22.57 19.88
C GLU A 103 -15.38 22.66 20.14
N THR A 104 -16.18 21.73 19.61
CA THR A 104 -17.63 21.72 19.81
C THR A 104 -18.00 21.43 21.27
N LYS A 105 -17.31 20.50 21.94
CA LYS A 105 -17.48 20.26 23.38
C LYS A 105 -17.13 21.50 24.21
N GLN A 106 -16.06 22.20 23.85
CA GLN A 106 -15.62 23.40 24.55
C GLN A 106 -16.65 24.53 24.39
N ALA A 107 -17.13 24.76 23.17
CA ALA A 107 -18.20 25.72 22.91
C ALA A 107 -19.49 25.38 23.69
N MET A 108 -19.85 24.09 23.78
CA MET A 108 -20.98 23.66 24.61
C MET A 108 -20.77 23.94 26.10
N ARG A 109 -19.57 23.69 26.64
CA ARG A 109 -19.24 24.01 28.04
C ARG A 109 -19.36 25.50 28.33
N GLU A 110 -18.87 26.35 27.42
CA GLU A 110 -18.96 27.81 27.55
C GLU A 110 -20.40 28.31 27.47
N ASN A 111 -21.19 27.75 26.56
CA ASN A 111 -22.62 28.03 26.48
C ASN A 111 -23.35 27.61 27.74
N ILE A 112 -23.09 26.41 28.27
CA ILE A 112 -23.68 25.93 29.54
C ILE A 112 -23.30 26.86 30.69
N ALA A 113 -22.03 27.25 30.81
CA ALA A 113 -21.58 28.17 31.86
C ALA A 113 -22.26 29.55 31.74
N THR A 114 -22.47 30.03 30.52
CA THR A 114 -23.18 31.28 30.25
C THR A 114 -24.66 31.19 30.64
N LEU A 115 -25.33 30.09 30.29
CA LEU A 115 -26.71 29.82 30.69
C LEU A 115 -26.86 29.71 32.21
N GLN A 116 -25.94 29.03 32.89
CA GLN A 116 -25.93 28.92 34.35
C GLN A 116 -25.81 30.29 35.03
N LYS A 117 -24.88 31.14 34.56
CA LYS A 117 -24.73 32.52 35.08
C LYS A 117 -26.00 33.34 34.84
N PHE A 118 -26.62 33.20 33.67
CA PHE A 118 -27.86 33.89 33.35
C PHE A 118 -29.01 33.44 34.27
N LEU A 119 -29.18 32.13 34.48
CA LEU A 119 -30.20 31.60 35.39
C LEU A 119 -30.01 32.09 36.82
N LEU A 120 -28.77 32.07 37.35
CA LEU A 120 -28.48 32.62 38.67
C LEU A 120 -28.86 34.11 38.77
N SER A 121 -28.57 34.91 37.73
CA SER A 121 -28.97 36.32 37.71
C SER A 121 -30.49 36.53 37.70
N ILE A 122 -31.25 35.61 37.11
CA ILE A 122 -32.71 35.63 37.16
C ILE A 122 -33.20 35.33 38.56
N PHE A 123 -32.69 34.27 39.20
CA PHE A 123 -33.06 33.91 40.57
C PHE A 123 -32.74 35.04 41.55
N ASP A 124 -31.53 35.62 41.49
CA ASP A 124 -31.15 36.76 42.33
C ASP A 124 -32.07 37.98 42.14
N ALA A 125 -32.50 38.25 40.91
CA ALA A 125 -33.41 39.36 40.63
C ALA A 125 -34.84 39.10 41.13
N LEU A 126 -35.30 37.85 41.08
CA LEU A 126 -36.60 37.44 41.63
C LEU A 126 -36.61 37.52 43.15
N ASP A 127 -35.55 37.07 43.82
CA ASP A 127 -35.42 37.13 45.28
C ASP A 127 -35.47 38.59 45.77
N ARG A 128 -34.71 39.49 45.12
CA ARG A 128 -34.73 40.93 45.46
C ARG A 128 -36.08 41.60 45.20
N ALA A 129 -36.77 41.21 44.14
CA ALA A 129 -38.11 41.71 43.86
C ALA A 129 -39.13 41.26 44.92
N ALA A 130 -39.00 40.03 45.43
CA ALA A 130 -39.82 39.55 46.55
C ALA A 130 -39.58 40.36 47.84
N GLU A 131 -38.40 40.96 47.99
CA GLU A 131 -38.06 41.90 49.07
C GLU A 131 -38.49 43.36 48.78
N GLY A 132 -39.06 43.63 47.60
CA GLY A 132 -39.57 44.94 47.18
C GLY A 132 -38.62 45.78 46.30
N ASP A 133 -37.48 45.23 45.86
CA ASP A 133 -36.56 45.87 44.90
C ASP A 133 -36.74 45.31 43.47
N ASP A 134 -37.65 45.92 42.71
CA ASP A 134 -37.93 45.55 41.32
C ASP A 134 -36.85 45.98 40.31
N HIS A 135 -35.77 46.63 40.76
CA HIS A 135 -34.78 47.18 39.83
C HIS A 135 -34.07 46.07 39.04
N GLY A 136 -33.83 44.90 39.64
CA GLY A 136 -33.22 43.74 38.98
C GLY A 136 -34.10 43.15 37.87
N LEU A 137 -35.39 42.96 38.16
CA LEU A 137 -36.38 42.44 37.20
C LEU A 137 -36.54 43.37 36.00
N ASN A 138 -36.66 44.68 36.24
CA ASN A 138 -36.80 45.65 35.15
C ASN A 138 -35.59 45.67 34.22
N ARG A 139 -34.36 45.52 34.75
CA ARG A 139 -33.15 45.38 33.94
C ARG A 139 -33.13 44.11 33.09
N LEU A 140 -33.57 42.97 33.63
CA LEU A 140 -33.66 41.70 32.88
C LEU A 140 -34.70 41.78 31.76
N VAL A 141 -35.85 42.38 32.02
CA VAL A 141 -36.89 42.62 31.03
C VAL A 141 -36.38 43.53 29.90
N ASP A 142 -35.64 44.59 30.23
CA ASP A 142 -35.06 45.50 29.25
C ASP A 142 -33.94 44.84 28.42
N LEU A 143 -33.11 43.99 29.04
CA LEU A 143 -32.13 43.18 28.34
C LEU A 143 -32.79 42.19 27.37
N HIS A 144 -33.90 41.55 27.77
CA HIS A 144 -34.65 40.66 26.88
C HIS A 144 -35.29 41.43 25.71
N LYS A 145 -35.83 42.62 25.95
CA LYS A 145 -36.42 43.47 24.91
C LYS A 145 -35.40 43.94 23.86
N LYS A 146 -34.13 44.11 24.26
CA LYS A 146 -33.01 44.54 23.41
C LYS A 146 -32.22 43.38 22.79
N SER A 147 -32.55 42.12 23.11
CA SER A 147 -31.80 40.97 22.60
C SER A 147 -32.04 40.79 21.10
N PRO A 148 -30.99 40.69 20.27
CA PRO A 148 -31.11 40.46 18.83
C PRO A 148 -31.73 39.08 18.52
N ALA A 149 -31.71 38.15 19.47
CA ALA A 149 -32.37 36.85 19.36
C ALA A 149 -33.91 36.93 19.29
N ARG A 150 -34.50 38.11 19.56
CA ARG A 150 -35.95 38.33 19.40
C ARG A 150 -36.39 38.23 17.93
N ASP A 151 -35.49 38.55 17.00
CA ASP A 151 -35.73 38.51 15.56
C ASP A 151 -35.12 37.26 14.90
N ASP A 152 -34.64 36.29 15.69
CA ASP A 152 -34.11 35.03 15.19
C ASP A 152 -35.24 34.18 14.57
N PRO A 153 -35.16 33.84 13.27
CA PRO A 153 -36.22 33.10 12.57
C PRO A 153 -36.52 31.74 13.20
N PHE A 154 -35.52 31.09 13.79
CA PHE A 154 -35.69 29.79 14.46
C PHE A 154 -36.45 29.94 15.79
N LEU A 155 -36.11 30.95 16.59
CA LEU A 155 -36.84 31.21 17.85
C LEU A 155 -38.27 31.72 17.61
N GLN A 156 -38.53 32.40 16.49
CA GLN A 156 -39.87 32.77 16.06
C GLN A 156 -40.71 31.53 15.70
N GLU A 157 -40.14 30.56 15.00
CA GLU A 157 -40.82 29.31 14.65
C GLU A 157 -41.09 28.43 15.88
N VAL A 158 -40.16 28.36 16.83
CA VAL A 158 -40.37 27.67 18.13
C VAL A 158 -41.48 28.35 18.95
N ARG A 159 -41.56 29.68 18.94
CA ARG A 159 -42.66 30.40 19.63
C ARG A 159 -44.00 30.17 18.96
N ARG A 160 -44.04 30.14 17.62
CA ARG A 160 -45.25 29.84 16.86
C ARG A 160 -45.78 28.45 17.18
N THR A 161 -44.91 27.45 17.17
CA THR A 161 -45.27 26.05 17.50
C THR A 161 -45.67 25.86 18.96
N LEU A 162 -45.11 26.61 19.91
CA LEU A 162 -45.53 26.58 21.32
C LEU A 162 -46.83 27.38 21.60
N ALA A 163 -47.19 28.34 20.75
CA ALA A 163 -48.41 29.14 20.89
C ALA A 163 -49.66 28.48 20.25
N GLU A 164 -49.45 27.46 19.41
CA GLU A 164 -50.51 26.58 18.95
C GLU A 164 -50.87 25.62 20.11
N GLU A 165 -51.91 25.95 20.90
CA GLU A 165 -52.45 25.04 21.91
C GLU A 165 -52.75 23.67 21.28
N PRO A 166 -52.43 22.54 21.95
CA PRO A 166 -52.80 21.23 21.43
C PRO A 166 -54.33 21.15 21.29
N PRO A 167 -54.85 20.55 20.21
CA PRO A 167 -56.29 20.45 19.99
C PRO A 167 -56.93 19.70 21.17
N LYS A 168 -57.98 20.30 21.73
CA LYS A 168 -58.83 19.74 22.80
C LYS A 168 -59.46 18.41 22.41
#